data_AF-A0A1A9HKG7-F1
#
_entry.id   AF-A0A1A9HKG7-F1
#
_cell.length_a   1.000
_cell.length_b   1.000
_cell.length_c   1.000
_cell.angle_alpha   90.00
_cell.angle_beta   90.00
_cell.angle_gamma   90.00
#
_symmetry.space_group_name_H-M   'P 1'
#
loop_
_entity.id
_entity.type
_entity.pdbx_description
1 polymer ?
#
loop_
_entity_poly.entity_id
_entity_poly.type
_entity_poly.pdbx_seq_one_letter_code
_entity_poly.pdbx_strand_id
1 'polypeptide(L)'
;MSALPIEASIPDAAGADGASASYPLVYRNLMAVGLLGAVYRARDDAALVSAAVELTMADPSPFRICRAIAHSIGGDAEYASATLVQHVEDHPQDEGAKVALATAFLLARDARWKGVLDEVLATSADHNVRQAANGVLEYAATLQ
;
A
#
# COMPACT_ATOMS: atom_id res chain seq x y z
N MET A 1 -48.42 20.97 14.39
CA MET A 1 -47.00 20.59 14.53
C MET A 1 -46.78 20.19 15.98
N SER A 2 -46.73 18.89 16.27
CA SER A 2 -46.41 18.35 17.60
C SER A 2 -45.14 17.50 17.47
N ALA A 3 -44.15 17.79 18.31
CA ALA A 3 -42.90 17.05 18.36
C ALA A 3 -43.08 15.70 19.09
N LEU A 4 -42.49 14.65 18.53
CA LEU A 4 -42.42 13.30 19.08
C LEU A 4 -41.40 13.22 20.24
N PRO A 5 -41.65 12.46 21.32
CA PRO A 5 -40.60 12.05 22.24
C PRO A 5 -39.89 10.80 21.68
N ILE A 6 -38.60 10.94 21.35
CA ILE A 6 -37.71 9.79 21.10
C ILE A 6 -37.23 9.33 22.47
N GLU A 7 -37.77 8.21 22.96
CA GLU A 7 -37.18 7.46 24.08
C GLU A 7 -35.82 6.91 23.61
N ALA A 8 -34.75 7.52 24.08
CA ALA A 8 -33.41 6.96 23.96
C ALA A 8 -33.29 5.77 24.93
N SER A 9 -33.53 4.55 24.45
CA SER A 9 -33.05 3.34 25.13
C SER A 9 -31.53 3.37 25.14
N ILE A 10 -30.95 3.67 26.29
CA ILE A 10 -29.54 3.42 26.59
C ILE A 10 -29.44 1.92 26.88
N PRO A 11 -28.72 1.12 26.07
CA PRO A 11 -28.50 -0.27 26.42
C PRO A 11 -27.54 -0.36 27.61
N ASP A 12 -28.01 -1.12 28.60
CA ASP A 12 -27.39 -1.39 29.88
C ASP A 12 -25.95 -1.91 29.75
N ALA A 13 -25.05 -1.35 30.55
CA ALA A 13 -23.67 -1.75 30.66
C ALA A 13 -23.55 -3.04 31.47
N ALA A 14 -23.82 -4.19 30.86
CA ALA A 14 -23.55 -5.49 31.45
C ALA A 14 -23.23 -6.53 30.36
N GLY A 15 -21.94 -6.62 30.01
CA GLY A 15 -21.42 -7.63 29.08
C GLY A 15 -20.19 -7.21 28.29
N ALA A 16 -19.26 -6.47 28.89
CA ALA A 16 -18.01 -6.04 28.24
C ALA A 16 -16.86 -7.06 28.46
N ASP A 17 -17.14 -8.34 28.27
CA ASP A 17 -16.14 -9.42 28.31
C ASP A 17 -16.40 -10.40 27.16
N GLY A 18 -15.93 -10.05 25.95
CA GLY A 18 -16.03 -10.94 24.78
C GLY A 18 -15.84 -10.33 23.39
N ALA A 19 -15.79 -9.00 23.24
CA ALA A 19 -15.71 -8.34 21.93
C ALA A 19 -14.26 -7.98 21.48
N SER A 20 -13.27 -8.72 21.97
CA SER A 20 -11.88 -8.58 21.53
C SER A 20 -11.66 -9.42 20.27
N ALA A 21 -11.49 -8.78 19.12
CA ALA A 21 -10.99 -9.34 17.84
C ALA A 21 -11.98 -9.91 16.79
N SER A 22 -12.83 -9.07 16.18
CA SER A 22 -13.47 -9.45 14.90
C SER A 22 -13.66 -8.32 13.88
N TYR A 23 -12.59 -7.55 13.65
CA TYR A 23 -12.43 -6.76 12.43
C TYR A 23 -11.19 -7.05 11.55
N PRO A 24 -10.26 -8.01 11.86
CA PRO A 24 -9.10 -8.26 10.99
C PRO A 24 -9.47 -8.64 9.55
N LEU A 25 -10.51 -9.46 9.36
CA LEU A 25 -10.90 -9.93 8.02
C LEU A 25 -11.50 -8.81 7.17
N VAL A 26 -12.32 -7.96 7.77
CA VAL A 26 -12.94 -6.83 7.06
C VAL A 26 -11.87 -5.84 6.61
N TYR A 27 -10.92 -5.47 7.47
CA TYR A 27 -9.81 -4.60 7.10
C TYR A 27 -8.91 -5.20 6.03
N ARG A 28 -8.59 -6.49 6.13
CA ARG A 28 -7.82 -7.19 5.09
C ARG A 28 -8.53 -7.17 3.74
N ASN A 29 -9.83 -7.41 3.73
CA ASN A 29 -10.62 -7.38 2.50
C ASN A 29 -10.70 -5.96 1.93
N LEU A 30 -10.87 -4.94 2.77
CA LEU A 30 -10.87 -3.54 2.35
C LEU A 30 -9.49 -3.12 1.78
N MET A 31 -8.40 -3.53 2.42
CA MET A 31 -7.05 -3.36 1.86
C MET A 31 -6.95 -3.98 0.47
N ALA A 32 -7.33 -5.25 0.32
CA ALA A 32 -7.27 -5.94 -0.97
C ALA A 32 -8.14 -5.26 -2.03
N VAL A 33 -9.36 -4.85 -1.69
CA VAL A 33 -10.28 -4.13 -2.59
C VAL A 33 -9.71 -2.77 -2.99
N GLY A 34 -9.15 -2.01 -2.07
CA GLY A 34 -8.50 -0.72 -2.37
C GLY A 34 -7.33 -0.89 -3.33
N LEU A 35 -6.46 -1.88 -3.09
CA LEU A 35 -5.34 -2.19 -3.99
C LEU A 35 -5.81 -2.65 -5.37
N LEU A 36 -6.79 -3.55 -5.45
CA LEU A 36 -7.36 -3.98 -6.73
C LEU A 36 -8.04 -2.83 -7.48
N GLY A 37 -8.76 -1.96 -6.76
CA GLY A 37 -9.37 -0.78 -7.35
C GLY A 37 -8.33 0.16 -7.97
N ALA A 38 -7.17 0.34 -7.32
CA ALA A 38 -6.05 1.09 -7.89
C ALA A 38 -5.51 0.44 -9.18
N VAL A 39 -5.33 -0.89 -9.19
CA VAL A 39 -4.90 -1.64 -10.37
C VAL A 39 -5.90 -1.50 -11.53
N TYR A 40 -7.20 -1.61 -11.25
CA TYR A 40 -8.27 -1.53 -12.25
C TYR A 40 -8.76 -0.10 -12.54
N ARG A 41 -8.07 0.93 -12.04
CA ARG A 41 -8.38 2.36 -12.27
C ARG A 41 -9.74 2.82 -11.75
N ALA A 42 -10.30 2.16 -10.74
CA ALA A 42 -11.45 2.64 -9.98
C ALA A 42 -11.00 3.71 -8.96
N ARG A 43 -10.44 4.83 -9.48
CA ARG A 43 -9.61 5.78 -8.70
C ARG A 43 -10.31 6.34 -7.46
N ASP A 44 -11.54 6.81 -7.60
CA ASP A 44 -12.25 7.50 -6.50
C ASP A 44 -12.65 6.51 -5.39
N ASP A 45 -13.20 5.36 -5.75
CA ASP A 45 -13.58 4.31 -4.80
C ASP A 45 -12.36 3.71 -4.11
N ALA A 46 -11.29 3.45 -4.88
CA ALA A 46 -10.03 2.94 -4.35
C ALA A 46 -9.40 3.94 -3.37
N ALA A 47 -9.41 5.23 -3.69
CA ALA A 47 -8.88 6.28 -2.83
C ALA A 47 -9.68 6.39 -1.52
N LEU A 48 -11.01 6.35 -1.60
CA LEU A 48 -11.89 6.43 -0.43
C LEU A 48 -11.69 5.24 0.50
N VAL A 49 -11.69 4.01 -0.03
CA VAL A 49 -11.44 2.80 0.75
C VAL A 49 -10.04 2.82 1.36
N SER A 50 -9.03 3.22 0.59
CA SER A 50 -7.66 3.25 1.09
C SER A 50 -7.47 4.31 2.20
N ALA A 51 -8.10 5.48 2.08
CA ALA A 51 -8.07 6.50 3.11
C ALA A 51 -8.75 6.01 4.41
N ALA A 52 -9.89 5.34 4.29
CA ALA A 52 -10.58 4.74 5.43
C ALA A 52 -9.72 3.68 6.13
N VAL A 53 -9.02 2.84 5.37
CA VAL A 53 -8.09 1.84 5.93
C VAL A 53 -6.93 2.53 6.66
N GLU A 54 -6.28 3.53 6.05
CA GLU A 54 -5.15 4.21 6.67
C GLU A 54 -5.48 4.83 8.03
N LEU A 55 -6.67 5.41 8.18
CA LEU A 55 -7.14 6.00 9.45
C LEU A 55 -7.24 4.98 10.59
N THR A 56 -7.31 3.69 10.26
CA THR A 56 -7.45 2.61 11.25
C THR A 56 -6.11 1.98 11.65
N MET A 57 -5.02 2.38 11.00
CA MET A 57 -3.69 1.80 11.22
C MET A 57 -2.84 2.69 12.13
N ALA A 58 -2.11 2.06 13.06
CA ALA A 58 -1.09 2.76 13.85
C ALA A 58 0.10 3.21 12.98
N ASP A 59 0.47 2.37 12.00
CA ASP A 59 1.45 2.69 10.96
C ASP A 59 0.92 2.27 9.58
N PRO A 60 0.50 3.24 8.74
CA PRO A 60 0.01 2.96 7.39
C PRO A 60 1.11 2.78 6.35
N SER A 61 2.40 2.96 6.70
CA SER A 61 3.50 3.02 5.73
C SER A 61 3.60 1.78 4.84
N PRO A 62 3.53 0.53 5.37
CA PRO A 62 3.55 -0.67 4.54
C PRO A 62 2.37 -0.73 3.55
N PHE A 63 1.18 -0.26 3.96
CA PHE A 63 0.01 -0.23 3.10
C PHE A 63 0.16 0.83 1.99
N ARG A 64 0.74 1.99 2.29
CA ARG A 64 1.03 3.04 1.30
C ARG A 64 2.00 2.58 0.22
N ILE A 65 3.03 1.81 0.58
CA ILE A 65 3.95 1.19 -0.39
C ILE A 65 3.20 0.24 -1.31
N CYS A 66 2.39 -0.68 -0.75
CA CYS A 66 1.57 -1.60 -1.54
C CYS A 66 0.61 -0.84 -2.48
N ARG A 67 0.01 0.26 -2.01
CA ARG A 67 -0.87 1.10 -2.83
C ARG A 67 -0.08 1.77 -3.96
N ALA A 68 1.10 2.30 -3.70
CA ALA A 68 1.94 2.90 -4.74
C ALA A 68 2.31 1.88 -5.85
N ILE A 69 2.64 0.64 -5.48
CA ILE A 69 2.85 -0.45 -6.44
C ILE A 69 1.58 -0.72 -7.25
N ALA A 70 0.43 -0.83 -6.58
CA ALA A 70 -0.86 -1.04 -7.25
C ALA A 70 -1.20 0.07 -8.26
N HIS A 71 -0.93 1.33 -7.91
CA HIS A 71 -1.06 2.46 -8.84
C HIS A 71 -0.08 2.35 -10.02
N SER A 72 1.18 1.93 -9.79
CA SER A 72 2.14 1.69 -10.87
C SER A 72 1.63 0.66 -11.87
N ILE A 73 1.08 -0.45 -11.37
CA ILE A 73 0.47 -1.51 -12.21
C ILE A 73 -0.74 -0.97 -12.97
N GLY A 74 -1.57 -0.15 -12.33
CA GLY A 74 -2.68 0.55 -12.96
C GLY A 74 -2.26 1.60 -14.01
N GLY A 75 -0.96 1.88 -14.15
CA GLY A 75 -0.39 2.85 -15.08
C GLY A 75 -0.37 4.29 -14.55
N ASP A 76 -0.53 4.47 -13.24
CA ASP A 76 -0.39 5.75 -12.53
C ASP A 76 1.01 5.84 -11.90
N ALA A 77 2.00 5.99 -12.78
CA ALA A 77 3.41 6.05 -12.41
C ALA A 77 3.78 7.30 -11.60
N GLU A 78 3.08 8.41 -11.82
CA GLU A 78 3.37 9.68 -11.14
C GLU A 78 3.02 9.59 -9.66
N TYR A 79 1.80 9.14 -9.31
CA TYR A 79 1.42 8.92 -7.93
C TYR A 79 2.37 7.95 -7.22
N ALA A 80 2.70 6.85 -7.89
CA ALA A 80 3.54 5.81 -7.32
C ALA A 80 4.97 6.28 -7.06
N SER A 81 5.59 6.93 -8.04
CA SER A 81 6.95 7.45 -7.90
C SER A 81 7.03 8.54 -6.83
N ALA A 82 6.08 9.49 -6.79
CA ALA A 82 6.05 10.53 -5.76
C ALA A 82 5.95 9.94 -4.35
N THR A 83 5.06 8.95 -4.16
CA THR A 83 4.88 8.28 -2.86
C THR A 83 6.12 7.50 -2.43
N LEU A 84 6.72 6.74 -3.34
CA LEU A 84 7.85 5.86 -3.05
C LEU A 84 9.17 6.63 -2.90
N VAL A 85 9.38 7.70 -3.68
CA VAL A 85 10.56 8.58 -3.52
C VAL A 85 10.55 9.21 -2.13
N GLN A 86 9.44 9.82 -1.73
CA GLN A 86 9.32 10.44 -0.41
C GLN A 86 9.59 9.41 0.70
N HIS A 87 9.00 8.20 0.60
CA HIS A 87 9.22 7.16 1.60
C HIS A 87 10.68 6.72 1.68
N VAL A 88 11.36 6.54 0.55
CA VAL A 88 12.79 6.16 0.51
C VAL A 88 13.69 7.28 1.03
N GLU A 89 13.34 8.54 0.80
CA GLU A 89 14.06 9.69 1.36
C GLU A 89 13.92 9.74 2.89
N ASP A 90 12.72 9.47 3.41
CA ASP A 90 12.45 9.45 4.86
C ASP A 90 13.02 8.18 5.54
N HIS A 91 13.12 7.07 4.81
CA HIS A 91 13.56 5.76 5.31
C HIS A 91 14.62 5.12 4.39
N PRO A 92 15.84 5.69 4.30
CA PRO A 92 16.87 5.25 3.35
C PRO A 92 17.38 3.82 3.59
N GLN A 93 17.14 3.26 4.77
CA GLN A 93 17.43 1.88 5.15
C GLN A 93 16.38 0.86 4.70
N ASP A 94 15.20 1.31 4.22
CA ASP A 94 14.13 0.43 3.76
C ASP A 94 14.43 -0.08 2.34
N GLU A 95 15.23 -1.13 2.27
CA GLU A 95 15.64 -1.74 1.00
C GLU A 95 14.45 -2.30 0.20
N GLY A 96 13.39 -2.74 0.88
CA GLY A 96 12.16 -3.21 0.25
C GLY A 96 11.43 -2.09 -0.49
N ALA A 97 11.33 -0.90 0.14
CA ALA A 97 10.79 0.28 -0.51
C ALA A 97 11.63 0.73 -1.72
N LYS A 98 12.97 0.57 -1.67
CA LYS A 98 13.84 0.83 -2.84
C LYS A 98 13.54 -0.12 -4.01
N VAL A 99 13.33 -1.41 -3.74
CA VAL A 99 12.91 -2.37 -4.79
C VAL A 99 11.54 -2.01 -5.36
N ALA A 100 10.60 -1.60 -4.50
CA ALA A 100 9.29 -1.12 -4.95
C ALA A 100 9.41 0.13 -5.84
N LEU A 101 10.26 1.09 -5.46
CA LEU A 101 10.55 2.30 -6.23
C LEU A 101 11.16 1.95 -7.61
N ALA A 102 12.14 1.05 -7.64
CA ALA A 102 12.71 0.56 -8.89
C ALA A 102 11.65 -0.10 -9.77
N THR A 103 10.74 -0.90 -9.19
CA THR A 103 9.62 -1.51 -9.92
C THR A 103 8.68 -0.45 -10.51
N ALA A 104 8.34 0.59 -9.74
CA ALA A 104 7.53 1.70 -10.22
C ALA A 104 8.18 2.44 -11.39
N PHE A 105 9.49 2.74 -11.29
CA PHE A 105 10.25 3.34 -12.39
C PHE A 105 10.31 2.44 -13.63
N LEU A 106 10.49 1.13 -13.46
CA LEU A 106 10.51 0.18 -14.59
C LEU A 106 9.17 0.18 -15.34
N LEU A 107 8.06 0.09 -14.61
CA LEU A 107 6.70 0.14 -15.20
C LEU A 107 6.43 1.48 -15.89
N ALA A 108 7.00 2.57 -15.36
CA ALA A 108 6.96 3.91 -15.97
C ALA A 108 7.91 4.09 -17.17
N ARG A 109 8.74 3.09 -17.50
CA ARG A 109 9.84 3.18 -18.49
C ARG A 109 10.90 4.25 -18.16
N ASP A 110 11.08 4.54 -16.88
CA ASP A 110 12.09 5.47 -16.39
C ASP A 110 13.42 4.75 -16.14
N ALA A 111 14.48 5.13 -16.88
CA ALA A 111 15.80 4.51 -16.82
C ALA A 111 16.47 4.51 -15.44
N ARG A 112 16.01 5.34 -14.49
CA ARG A 112 16.51 5.36 -13.11
C ARG A 112 16.30 4.05 -12.36
N TRP A 113 15.34 3.22 -12.79
CA TRP A 113 15.03 1.94 -12.14
C TRP A 113 16.26 1.07 -11.91
N LYS A 114 17.19 1.05 -12.89
CA LYS A 114 18.36 0.18 -12.85
C LYS A 114 19.36 0.62 -11.78
N GLY A 115 19.63 1.91 -11.66
CA GLY A 115 20.57 2.44 -10.68
C GLY A 115 20.12 2.17 -9.23
N VAL A 116 18.82 2.34 -8.96
CA VAL A 116 18.23 2.02 -7.65
C VAL A 116 18.38 0.53 -7.33
N LEU A 117 18.16 -0.33 -8.32
CA LEU A 117 18.23 -1.78 -8.15
C LEU A 117 19.67 -2.29 -7.97
N ASP A 118 20.61 -1.72 -8.72
CA ASP A 118 22.05 -2.02 -8.62
C ASP A 118 22.59 -1.65 -7.23
N GLU A 119 22.15 -0.50 -6.66
CA GLU A 119 22.48 -0.11 -5.28
C GLU A 119 21.99 -1.17 -4.29
N VAL A 120 20.72 -1.56 -4.35
CA VAL A 120 20.14 -2.57 -3.46
C VAL A 120 20.90 -3.90 -3.55
N LEU A 121 21.20 -4.38 -4.76
CA LEU A 121 21.91 -5.64 -4.94
C LEU A 121 23.37 -5.58 -4.47
N ALA A 122 23.99 -4.41 -4.49
CA ALA A 122 25.34 -4.18 -3.99
C ALA A 122 25.40 -4.13 -2.46
N THR A 123 24.40 -3.53 -1.80
CA THR A 123 24.44 -3.29 -0.35
C THR A 123 23.66 -4.30 0.49
N SER A 124 22.60 -4.88 -0.07
CA SER A 124 21.67 -5.72 0.68
C SER A 124 22.25 -7.09 1.01
N ALA A 125 22.14 -7.46 2.29
CA ALA A 125 22.39 -8.81 2.79
C ALA A 125 21.09 -9.63 2.98
N ASP A 126 19.91 -9.01 2.80
CA ASP A 126 18.62 -9.68 2.97
C ASP A 126 18.30 -10.56 1.75
N HIS A 127 18.11 -11.85 2.00
CA HIS A 127 17.80 -12.82 0.95
C HIS A 127 16.51 -12.48 0.18
N ASN A 128 15.46 -12.06 0.88
CA ASN A 128 14.16 -11.77 0.29
C ASN A 128 14.21 -10.52 -0.58
N VAL A 129 14.90 -9.48 -0.12
CA VAL A 129 15.10 -8.24 -0.89
C VAL A 129 15.88 -8.53 -2.17
N ARG A 130 16.98 -9.28 -2.08
CA ARG A 130 17.77 -9.68 -3.24
C ARG A 130 16.97 -10.54 -4.21
N GLN A 131 16.17 -11.48 -3.70
CA GLN A 131 15.30 -12.31 -4.54
C GLN A 131 14.27 -11.45 -5.30
N ALA A 132 13.61 -10.52 -4.61
CA ALA A 132 12.68 -9.58 -5.23
C ALA A 132 13.38 -8.72 -6.29
N ALA A 133 14.56 -8.18 -5.99
CA ALA A 133 15.35 -7.39 -6.93
C ALA A 133 15.76 -8.18 -8.18
N ASN A 134 16.18 -9.44 -8.02
CA ASN A 134 16.47 -10.32 -9.15
C ASN A 134 15.22 -10.61 -9.99
N GLY A 135 14.04 -10.77 -9.36
CA GLY A 135 12.78 -10.91 -10.09
C GLY A 135 12.45 -9.70 -10.96
N VAL A 136 12.78 -8.48 -10.50
CA VAL A 136 12.64 -7.26 -11.31
C VAL A 136 13.59 -7.27 -12.51
N LEU A 137 14.84 -7.70 -12.33
CA LEU A 137 15.80 -7.85 -13.44
C LEU A 137 15.35 -8.88 -14.47
N GLU A 138 14.86 -10.03 -14.02
CA GLU A 138 14.33 -11.08 -14.89
C GLU A 138 13.15 -10.58 -15.70
N TYR A 139 12.19 -9.89 -15.07
CA TYR A 139 11.07 -9.29 -15.76
C TYR A 139 11.53 -8.25 -16.79
N ALA A 140 12.47 -7.36 -16.42
CA ALA A 140 13.02 -6.37 -17.35
C ALA A 140 13.69 -7.02 -18.59
N ALA A 141 14.33 -8.18 -18.43
CA ALA A 141 14.92 -8.92 -19.53
C ALA A 141 13.88 -9.49 -20.50
N THR A 142 12.66 -9.79 -20.02
CA THR A 142 11.56 -10.26 -20.90
C THR A 142 10.90 -9.14 -21.74
N LEU A 143 11.15 -7.88 -21.39
CA LEU A 143 10.62 -6.71 -22.11
C LEU A 143 11.51 -6.26 -23.28
N GLN A 144 12.67 -6.90 -23.48
CA GLN A 144 13.63 -6.65 -24.56
C GLN A 144 13.32 -7.54 -25.78
#